data_AF-A0A8X8X0E1-F1
#
_entry.id   AF-A0A8X8X0E1-F1
#
_cell.length_a   1.000
_cell.length_b   1.000
_cell.length_c   1.000
_cell.angle_alpha   90.00
_cell.angle_beta   90.00
_cell.angle_gamma   90.00
#
_symmetry.space_group_name_H-M   'P 1'
#
loop_
_entity.id
_entity.type
_entity.pdbx_description
1 polymer ?
#
loop_
_entity_poly.entity_id
_entity_poly.type
_entity_poly.pdbx_seq_one_letter_code
_entity_poly.pdbx_strand_id
1 'polypeptide(L)'
;MASVASEKKQKKRNKHSLSELKAMGQQLLTSRAHVNNLPLLLTFINPNSPPQYALESLLSLQSFFTPLIPKLSSSSSSHPDSDPNPDPEFIYLTWRRSKFNQN
;
A
#
# COMPACT_ATOMS: atom_id res chain seq x y z
N MET A 1 -21.61 -37.18 6.33
CA MET A 1 -22.34 -35.89 6.35
C MET A 1 -21.39 -34.80 6.85
N ALA A 2 -21.41 -33.64 6.17
CA ALA A 2 -20.67 -32.38 6.44
C ALA A 2 -19.12 -32.45 6.26
N SER A 3 -18.45 -31.53 5.56
CA SER A 3 -18.61 -30.08 5.67
C SER A 3 -18.24 -29.33 4.37
N VAL A 4 -19.27 -28.95 3.60
CA VAL A 4 -19.22 -27.98 2.49
C VAL A 4 -19.24 -26.54 3.04
N ALA A 5 -18.27 -26.19 3.88
CA ALA A 5 -18.24 -24.90 4.58
C ALA A 5 -17.31 -23.85 3.93
N SER A 6 -16.51 -24.24 2.93
CA SER A 6 -15.44 -23.37 2.38
C SER A 6 -15.89 -22.48 1.23
N GLU A 7 -16.92 -22.86 0.47
CA GLU A 7 -17.30 -22.15 -0.77
C GLU A 7 -18.16 -20.90 -0.52
N LYS A 8 -18.84 -20.80 0.63
CA LYS A 8 -19.78 -19.69 0.89
C LYS A 8 -19.11 -18.34 1.21
N LYS A 9 -17.84 -18.31 1.61
CA LYS A 9 -17.13 -17.04 1.89
C LYS A 9 -16.59 -16.36 0.63
N GLN A 10 -16.31 -17.09 -0.44
CA GLN A 10 -15.81 -16.51 -1.68
C GLN A 10 -16.89 -15.79 -2.50
N LYS A 11 -18.16 -16.18 -2.35
CA LYS A 11 -19.29 -15.61 -3.11
C LYS A 11 -19.58 -14.13 -2.83
N LYS A 12 -19.07 -13.55 -1.73
CA LYS A 12 -19.20 -12.11 -1.42
C LYS A 12 -18.11 -11.22 -2.02
N ARG A 13 -17.01 -11.79 -2.53
CA ARG A 13 -15.88 -11.02 -3.10
C ARG A 13 -16.17 -10.53 -4.51
N ASN A 14 -17.06 -11.20 -5.24
CA ASN A 14 -17.46 -10.87 -6.61
C ASN A 14 -18.65 -9.91 -6.67
N LYS A 15 -18.71 -8.88 -5.82
CA LYS A 15 -19.70 -7.81 -5.99
C LYS A 15 -19.28 -6.78 -7.04
N HIS A 16 -17.98 -6.68 -7.31
CA HIS A 16 -17.44 -5.69 -8.22
C HIS A 16 -17.08 -6.35 -9.55
N SER A 17 -17.57 -5.80 -10.64
CA SER A 17 -17.12 -6.19 -11.98
C SER A 17 -15.69 -5.69 -12.21
N LEU A 18 -15.00 -6.28 -13.18
CA LEU A 18 -13.68 -5.79 -13.60
C LEU A 18 -13.73 -4.32 -14.05
N SER A 19 -14.80 -3.91 -14.73
CA SER A 19 -15.01 -2.52 -15.14
C SER A 19 -15.16 -1.57 -13.95
N GLU A 20 -15.84 -1.99 -12.89
CA GLU A 20 -16.01 -1.21 -11.66
C GLU A 20 -14.69 -1.11 -10.89
N LEU A 21 -13.94 -2.21 -10.79
CA LEU A 21 -12.60 -2.22 -10.21
C LEU A 21 -11.67 -1.21 -10.90
N LYS A 22 -11.69 -1.20 -12.24
CA LYS A 22 -10.92 -0.26 -13.04
C LYS A 22 -11.38 1.18 -12.81
N ALA A 23 -12.68 1.42 -12.72
CA ALA A 23 -13.22 2.74 -12.40
C ALA A 23 -12.77 3.22 -11.01
N MET A 24 -12.81 2.36 -9.99
CA MET A 24 -12.30 2.68 -8.65
C MET A 24 -10.80 3.04 -8.66
N GLY A 25 -10.00 2.29 -9.43
CA GLY A 25 -8.59 2.58 -9.66
C GLY A 25 -8.38 3.96 -10.31
N GLN A 26 -9.13 4.27 -11.37
CA GLN A 26 -9.07 5.57 -12.03
C GLN A 26 -9.51 6.73 -11.12
N GLN A 27 -10.55 6.53 -10.31
CA GLN A 27 -11.00 7.51 -9.31
C GLN A 27 -9.93 7.79 -8.27
N LEU A 28 -9.23 6.75 -7.81
CA LEU A 28 -8.10 6.86 -6.88
C LEU A 28 -6.95 7.67 -7.47
N LEU A 29 -6.64 7.47 -8.75
CA LEU A 29 -5.58 8.20 -9.46
C LEU A 29 -5.95 9.65 -9.74
N THR A 30 -7.23 9.92 -10.00
CA THR A 30 -7.74 11.26 -10.30
C THR A 30 -7.85 12.13 -9.05
N SER A 31 -8.29 11.56 -7.93
CA SER A 31 -8.47 12.30 -6.68
C SER A 31 -8.20 11.45 -5.45
N ARG A 32 -7.40 12.03 -4.54
CA ARG A 32 -7.09 11.46 -3.21
C ARG A 32 -8.31 11.36 -2.28
N ALA A 33 -9.44 11.96 -2.63
CA ALA A 33 -10.70 11.79 -1.89
C ALA A 33 -11.22 10.33 -1.91
N HIS A 34 -10.80 9.54 -2.92
CA HIS A 34 -11.20 8.14 -3.08
C HIS A 34 -10.25 7.14 -2.42
N VAL A 35 -9.46 7.57 -1.43
CA VAL A 35 -8.56 6.70 -0.64
C VAL A 35 -9.31 5.53 0.02
N ASN A 36 -10.61 5.68 0.27
CA ASN A 36 -11.48 4.60 0.75
C ASN A 36 -11.59 3.40 -0.21
N ASN A 37 -11.18 3.56 -1.48
CA ASN A 37 -11.11 2.46 -2.45
C ASN A 37 -9.83 1.61 -2.29
N LEU A 38 -8.80 2.10 -1.60
CA LEU A 38 -7.53 1.37 -1.40
C LEU A 38 -7.72 0.02 -0.71
N PRO A 39 -8.43 -0.09 0.43
CA PRO A 39 -8.61 -1.37 1.10
C PRO A 39 -9.34 -2.38 0.22
N LEU A 40 -10.27 -1.92 -0.62
CA LEU A 40 -11.00 -2.76 -1.57
C LEU A 40 -10.06 -3.30 -2.65
N LEU A 41 -9.26 -2.45 -3.30
CA LEU A 41 -8.26 -2.86 -4.29
C LEU A 41 -7.22 -3.83 -3.70
N LEU A 42 -6.78 -3.60 -2.47
CA LEU A 42 -5.86 -4.50 -1.76
C LEU A 42 -6.46 -5.90 -1.53
N THR A 43 -7.79 -6.02 -1.39
CA THR A 43 -8.41 -7.35 -1.25
C THR A 43 -8.23 -8.22 -2.49
N PHE A 44 -8.07 -7.63 -3.67
CA PHE A 44 -7.86 -8.36 -4.92
C PHE A 44 -6.38 -8.72 -5.16
N ILE A 45 -5.46 -8.37 -4.26
CA ILE A 45 -4.06 -8.83 -4.32
C ILE A 45 -3.91 -10.06 -3.43
N ASN A 46 -4.40 -11.20 -3.90
CA ASN A 46 -4.30 -12.48 -3.18
C ASN A 46 -4.12 -13.62 -4.21
N PRO A 47 -3.37 -14.69 -3.92
CA PRO A 47 -3.25 -15.84 -4.82
C PRO A 47 -4.61 -16.48 -5.23
N ASN A 48 -5.68 -16.25 -4.46
CA ASN A 48 -7.02 -16.76 -4.75
C ASN A 48 -7.89 -15.86 -5.65
N SER A 49 -7.46 -14.64 -5.97
CA SER A 49 -8.23 -13.74 -6.86
C SER A 49 -7.92 -14.04 -8.33
N PRO A 50 -8.88 -13.83 -9.25
CA PRO A 50 -8.61 -14.02 -10.67
C PRO A 50 -7.49 -13.05 -11.13
N PRO A 51 -6.55 -13.50 -11.98
CA PRO A 51 -5.33 -12.73 -12.30
C PRO A 51 -5.61 -11.32 -12.83
N GLN A 52 -6.70 -11.16 -13.58
CA GLN A 52 -7.10 -9.89 -14.16
C GLN A 52 -7.46 -8.84 -13.09
N TYR A 53 -8.12 -9.25 -12.01
CA TYR A 53 -8.47 -8.35 -10.90
C TYR A 53 -7.24 -7.98 -10.07
N ALA A 54 -6.34 -8.95 -9.84
CA ALA A 54 -5.10 -8.72 -9.12
C ALA A 54 -4.19 -7.75 -9.89
N LEU A 55 -4.06 -7.92 -11.20
CA LEU A 55 -3.25 -7.06 -12.07
C LEU A 55 -3.76 -5.63 -12.08
N GLU A 56 -5.06 -5.42 -12.34
CA GLU A 56 -5.65 -4.07 -12.39
C GLU A 56 -5.56 -3.36 -11.04
N SER A 57 -5.77 -4.10 -9.94
CA SER A 57 -5.61 -3.55 -8.59
C SER A 57 -4.16 -3.16 -8.31
N LEU A 58 -3.20 -4.01 -8.65
CA LEU A 58 -1.78 -3.77 -8.45
C LEU A 58 -1.31 -2.56 -9.27
N LEU A 59 -1.68 -2.48 -10.55
CA LEU A 59 -1.29 -1.38 -11.43
C LEU A 59 -1.87 -0.04 -10.95
N SER A 60 -3.13 -0.03 -10.52
CA SER A 60 -3.79 1.15 -9.96
C SER A 60 -3.10 1.61 -8.67
N LEU A 61 -2.80 0.68 -7.76
CA LEU A 61 -2.13 0.97 -6.50
C LEU A 61 -0.70 1.48 -6.70
N GLN A 62 0.08 0.81 -7.56
CA GLN A 62 1.41 1.25 -7.93
C GLN A 62 1.38 2.66 -8.49
N SER A 63 0.47 2.94 -9.43
CA SER A 63 0.35 4.25 -10.06
C SER A 63 -0.01 5.35 -9.05
N PHE A 64 -0.83 5.02 -8.05
CA PHE A 64 -1.19 5.95 -6.97
C PHE A 64 0.02 6.29 -6.08
N PHE A 65 0.84 5.31 -5.72
CA PHE A 65 1.99 5.51 -4.82
C PHE A 65 3.25 5.99 -5.53
N THR A 66 3.43 5.71 -6.82
CA THR A 66 4.61 6.12 -7.60
C THR A 66 4.97 7.61 -7.43
N PRO A 67 4.05 8.58 -7.60
CA PRO A 67 4.36 10.01 -7.39
C PRO A 67 4.51 10.42 -5.92
N LEU A 68 4.14 9.55 -4.97
CA LEU A 68 4.24 9.82 -3.53
C LEU A 68 5.59 9.42 -2.96
N ILE A 69 6.23 8.38 -3.51
CA ILE A 69 7.50 7.83 -3.00
C ILE A 69 8.60 8.90 -2.90
N PRO A 70 8.86 9.73 -3.93
CA PRO A 70 9.91 10.76 -3.84
C PRO A 70 9.63 11.80 -2.74
N LYS A 71 8.36 12.15 -2.52
CA LYS A 71 7.96 13.11 -1.48
C LYS A 71 8.20 12.60 -0.06
N LEU A 72 8.15 11.28 0.13
CA LEU A 72 8.48 10.66 1.41
C LEU A 72 10.00 10.66 1.67
N SER A 73 10.81 10.51 0.63
CA SER A 73 12.28 10.52 0.76
C SER A 73 12.85 11.92 0.99
N SER A 74 12.17 12.99 0.57
CA SER A 74 12.61 14.37 0.84
C SER A 74 12.61 14.76 2.32
N SER A 75 11.96 13.99 3.20
CA SER A 75 12.08 14.19 4.66
C SER A 75 13.33 13.54 5.28
N SER A 76 14.17 12.85 4.51
CA SER A 76 15.34 12.13 5.05
C SER A 76 16.69 12.67 4.56
N SER A 77 16.76 13.87 3.95
CA SER A 77 18.00 14.36 3.31
C SER A 77 18.72 15.50 4.03
N SER A 78 18.40 15.81 5.29
CA SER A 78 19.35 16.57 6.13
C SER A 78 20.44 15.61 6.61
N HIS A 79 21.46 15.43 5.78
CA HIS A 79 22.72 14.81 6.18
C HIS A 79 23.33 15.66 7.32
N PRO A 80 23.57 15.11 8.52
CA PRO A 80 24.03 15.87 9.68
C PRO A 80 25.55 15.99 9.77
N ASP A 81 26.32 15.47 8.82
CA ASP A 81 27.79 15.51 8.86
C ASP A 81 28.38 16.94 8.70
N SER A 82 27.52 17.97 8.66
CA SER A 82 27.93 19.38 8.66
C SER A 82 27.16 20.25 9.66
N ASP A 83 26.29 19.67 10.50
CA ASP A 83 25.51 20.44 11.48
C ASP A 83 26.08 20.28 12.90
N PRO A 84 26.65 21.34 13.50
CA PRO A 84 27.15 21.30 14.87
C PRO A 84 26.06 21.11 15.93
N ASN A 85 24.77 21.16 15.57
CA ASN A 85 23.65 20.86 16.46
C ASN A 85 22.70 19.82 15.83
N PRO A 86 23.06 18.53 15.85
CA PRO A 86 22.17 17.49 15.32
C PRO A 86 20.84 17.48 16.09
N ASP A 87 19.75 17.42 15.33
CA ASP A 87 18.38 17.31 15.87
C ASP A 87 18.31 16.13 16.87
N PRO A 88 17.84 16.33 18.11
CA PRO A 88 17.72 15.26 19.11
C PRO A 88 16.90 14.06 18.62
N GLU A 89 15.92 14.27 17.73
CA GLU A 89 15.14 13.18 17.13
C GLU A 89 16.01 12.31 16.21
N PHE A 90 16.96 12.91 15.49
CA PHE A 90 17.90 12.19 14.64
C PHE A 90 18.85 11.29 15.47
N ILE A 91 19.35 11.80 16.60
CA ILE A 91 20.19 11.05 17.54
C ILE A 91 19.42 9.85 18.09
N TYR A 92 18.16 10.06 18.52
CA TYR A 92 17.31 9.01 19.05
C TYR A 92 17.04 7.91 18.01
N LEU A 93 16.71 8.28 16.78
CA LEU A 93 16.43 7.33 15.70
C LEU A 93 17.69 6.55 15.28
N THR A 94 18.85 7.19 15.28
CA THR A 94 20.14 6.56 14.97
C THR A 94 20.53 5.56 16.06
N TRP A 95 20.41 5.94 17.34
CA TRP A 95 20.62 5.04 18.47
C TRP A 95 19.66 3.84 18.40
N ARG A 96 18.38 4.09 18.11
CA ARG A 96 17.39 3.03 17.98
C ARG A 96 17.75 2.06 16.87
N ARG A 97 18.15 2.54 15.70
CA ARG A 97 18.60 1.67 14.58
C ARG A 97 19.86 0.87 14.95
N SER A 98 20.82 1.47 15.65
CA SER A 98 22.03 0.78 16.14
C SER A 98 21.71 -0.36 17.11
N LYS A 99 20.68 -0.21 17.96
CA LYS A 99 20.24 -1.28 18.88
C LYS A 99 19.49 -2.43 18.20
N PHE A 100 18.89 -2.20 17.04
CA PHE A 100 18.05 -3.20 16.37
C PHE A 100 18.71 -3.87 15.15
N ASN A 101 19.79 -3.31 14.60
CA ASN A 101 20.49 -3.86 13.42
C ASN A 101 21.73 -4.71 13.78
N GLN A 102 21.86 -5.17 15.02
CA GLN A 102 22.88 -6.15 15.40
C GLN A 102 22.25 -7.54 15.41
N ASN A 103 22.09 -8.14 14.23
CA ASN A 103 21.81 -9.57 14.03
C ASN A 103 22.44 -10.04 12.72
#